data_AF-A0A6A2XHT8-F1
#
_entry.id   AF-A0A6A2XHT8-F1
#
_cell.length_a   1.000
_cell.length_b   1.000
_cell.length_c   1.000
_cell.angle_alpha   90.00
_cell.angle_beta   90.00
_cell.angle_gamma   90.00
#
_symmetry.space_group_name_H-M   'P 1'
#
loop_
_entity.id
_entity.type
_entity.pdbx_description
1 polymer ?
#
loop_
_entity_poly.entity_id
_entity_poly.type
_entity_poly.pdbx_seq_one_letter_code
_entity_poly.pdbx_strand_id
1 'polypeptide(L)'
;MMLQVSYSTFPEAFSFLIVILGISVWYLYSNRMSRKPTAPLPPGPRGLPIVGYLPFLGLDNLHLLFTDLAGAYGPIFKLRLGNKLTIVVSSPSLVKQVVRDHDLAFSEREPTIAAQVITFGTNNIAFDSYSNPSWKNKRKILATDMLSNANLNACYGLRREQMMKTIRDVYENADKAFDIGELAFLTAINATISMMWGSKLRGQEGATIQGHFKDLSSEIMVLLGKPNFSDIFPSIAWFDLQGIERDMKKIRRSFNELLDCVIELRMKAAGEKEEVDGMSEQKTDFLQFMLDLHNENEDGAASLRMNQIKGILM
;
A
#
# COMPACT_ATOMS: atom_id res chain seq x y z
N MET A 1 3.91 11.43 65.81
CA MET A 1 3.51 11.42 64.39
C MET A 1 4.76 11.62 63.55
N MET A 2 5.43 10.54 63.14
CA MET A 2 6.58 10.56 62.23
C MET A 2 6.28 9.59 61.08
N LEU A 3 6.31 10.10 59.86
CA LEU A 3 6.12 9.35 58.62
C LEU A 3 7.41 8.62 58.26
N GLN A 4 7.37 7.30 58.18
CA GLN A 4 8.43 6.50 57.55
C GLN A 4 8.25 6.55 56.03
N VAL A 5 9.26 7.08 55.33
CA VAL A 5 9.39 6.95 53.87
C VAL A 5 10.22 5.69 53.60
N SER A 6 9.67 4.78 52.79
CA SER A 6 10.29 3.49 52.44
C SER A 6 11.38 3.66 51.37
N TYR A 7 12.58 3.12 51.62
CA TYR A 7 13.78 3.27 50.77
C TYR A 7 14.06 2.06 49.85
N SER A 8 13.12 1.15 49.65
CA SER A 8 13.40 -0.17 49.06
C SER A 8 13.41 -0.27 47.53
N THR A 9 13.13 0.80 46.77
CA THR A 9 12.98 0.73 45.29
C THR A 9 14.19 1.24 44.48
N PHE A 10 15.18 1.88 45.13
CA PHE A 10 16.33 2.49 44.46
C PHE A 10 17.42 1.52 43.93
N PRO A 11 17.77 0.40 44.60
CA PRO A 11 18.89 -0.46 44.16
C PRO A 11 18.60 -1.25 42.88
N GLU A 12 17.35 -1.66 42.68
CA GLU A 12 16.93 -2.46 41.52
C GLU A 12 16.95 -1.60 40.25
N ALA A 13 16.38 -0.40 40.30
CA ALA A 13 16.38 0.55 39.18
C ALA A 13 17.79 0.91 38.72
N PHE A 14 18.73 1.08 39.65
CA PHE A 14 20.14 1.35 39.34
C PHE A 14 20.82 0.16 38.65
N SER A 15 20.53 -1.06 39.10
CA SER A 15 21.06 -2.28 38.50
C SER A 15 20.54 -2.50 37.08
N PHE A 16 19.25 -2.25 36.83
CA PHE A 16 18.67 -2.26 35.48
C PHE A 16 19.34 -1.22 34.56
N LEU A 17 19.61 -0.02 35.07
CA LEU A 17 20.25 1.04 34.29
C LEU A 17 21.68 0.65 33.85
N ILE A 18 22.45 0.02 34.74
CA ILE A 18 23.81 -0.47 34.44
C ILE A 18 23.76 -1.57 33.38
N VAL A 19 22.82 -2.51 33.48
CA VAL A 19 22.66 -3.59 32.48
C VAL A 19 22.31 -3.01 31.11
N ILE A 20 21.37 -2.06 31.04
CA ILE A 20 21.01 -1.37 29.79
C ILE A 20 22.23 -0.63 29.22
N LEU A 21 22.99 0.06 30.07
CA LEU A 21 24.20 0.76 29.64
C LEU A 21 25.24 -0.23 29.09
N GLY A 22 25.47 -1.34 29.77
CA GLY A 22 26.40 -2.40 29.36
C GLY A 22 26.02 -3.01 28.00
N ILE A 23 24.74 -3.34 27.81
CA ILE A 23 24.21 -3.84 26.54
C ILE A 23 24.39 -2.79 25.44
N SER A 24 24.14 -1.51 25.74
CA SER A 24 24.30 -0.42 24.77
C SER A 24 25.75 -0.25 24.33
N VAL A 25 26.70 -0.32 25.27
CA VAL A 25 28.14 -0.21 25.01
C VAL A 25 28.66 -1.41 24.23
N TRP A 26 28.26 -2.63 24.61
CA TRP A 26 28.63 -3.85 23.89
C TRP A 26 28.09 -3.84 22.45
N TYR A 27 26.83 -3.43 22.27
CA TYR A 27 26.23 -3.28 20.95
C TYR A 27 26.96 -2.26 20.09
N LEU A 28 27.32 -1.09 20.66
CA LEU A 28 28.09 -0.05 19.96
C LEU A 28 29.49 -0.53 19.56
N TYR A 29 30.16 -1.29 20.43
CA TYR A 29 31.48 -1.87 20.17
C TYR A 29 31.43 -2.92 19.06
N SER A 30 30.48 -3.85 19.13
CA SER A 30 30.26 -4.88 18.12
C SER A 30 29.98 -4.29 16.74
N ASN A 31 29.09 -3.28 16.66
CA ASN A 31 28.78 -2.59 15.40
C ASN A 31 29.96 -1.78 14.82
N ARG A 32 30.94 -1.38 15.63
CA ARG A 32 32.17 -0.72 15.13
C ARG A 32 33.15 -1.73 14.54
N MET A 33 33.31 -2.90 15.17
CA MET A 33 34.24 -3.95 14.75
C MET A 33 33.86 -4.60 13.41
N SER A 34 32.57 -4.62 13.05
CA SER A 34 32.10 -5.28 11.81
C SER A 34 32.10 -4.39 10.55
N ARG A 35 32.63 -3.15 10.60
CA ARG A 35 32.54 -2.21 9.46
C ARG A 35 33.70 -2.37 8.48
N LYS A 36 33.40 -2.94 7.30
CA LYS A 36 34.28 -2.86 6.11
C LYS A 36 34.38 -1.41 5.62
N PRO A 37 35.50 -1.01 4.99
CA PRO A 37 35.60 0.31 4.35
C PRO A 37 34.53 0.40 3.26
N THR A 38 33.62 1.36 3.42
CA THR A 38 32.51 1.62 2.49
C THR A 38 32.74 2.97 1.85
N ALA A 39 32.25 3.12 0.61
CA ALA A 39 32.21 4.41 -0.06
C ALA A 39 31.62 5.49 0.87
N PRO A 40 32.09 6.75 0.80
CA PRO A 40 31.59 7.81 1.66
C PRO A 40 30.07 7.93 1.46
N LEU A 41 29.33 7.69 2.54
CA LEU A 41 27.88 7.88 2.54
C LEU A 41 27.57 9.39 2.53
N PRO A 42 26.40 9.80 1.99
CA PRO A 42 25.93 11.17 2.08
C PRO A 42 25.95 11.73 3.52
N PRO A 43 25.99 13.07 3.67
CA PRO A 43 25.81 13.72 4.98
C PRO A 43 24.43 13.38 5.55
N GLY A 44 24.19 13.69 6.83
CA GLY A 44 22.88 13.49 7.42
C GLY A 44 22.88 13.53 8.93
N PRO A 45 21.69 13.61 9.55
CA PRO A 45 21.56 13.69 11.00
C PRO A 45 22.11 12.44 11.68
N ARG A 46 22.67 12.64 12.88
CA ARG A 46 23.10 11.55 13.75
C ARG A 46 21.90 11.02 14.53
N GLY A 47 21.68 9.71 14.46
CA GLY A 47 20.66 9.02 15.26
C GLY A 47 21.21 8.52 16.59
N LEU A 48 20.30 8.14 17.49
CA LEU A 48 20.63 7.43 18.73
C LEU A 48 21.03 5.97 18.45
N PRO A 49 21.73 5.30 19.39
CA PRO A 49 21.97 3.87 19.31
C PRO A 49 20.65 3.09 19.18
N ILE A 50 20.65 2.01 18.37
CA ILE A 50 19.52 1.08 18.14
C ILE A 50 18.33 1.70 17.37
N VAL A 51 17.77 2.82 17.84
CA VAL A 51 16.56 3.45 17.27
C VAL A 51 16.84 4.43 16.15
N GLY A 52 18.11 4.83 15.95
CA GLY A 52 18.48 5.77 14.89
C GLY A 52 17.82 7.13 15.10
N TYR A 53 17.28 7.70 14.04
CA TYR A 53 16.65 9.02 14.05
C TYR A 53 15.13 8.96 14.37
N LEU A 54 14.56 7.77 14.59
CA LEU A 54 13.12 7.59 14.84
C LEU A 54 12.55 8.48 15.95
N PRO A 55 13.20 8.67 17.11
CA PRO A 55 12.63 9.51 18.18
C PRO A 55 12.54 11.00 17.83
N PHE A 56 13.25 11.41 16.78
CA PHE A 56 13.22 12.78 16.27
C PHE A 56 12.28 12.92 15.06
N LEU A 57 11.74 11.81 14.56
CA LEU A 57 10.67 11.84 13.55
C LEU A 57 9.35 12.10 14.26
N GLY A 58 8.65 13.14 13.84
CA GLY A 58 7.24 13.30 14.16
C GLY A 58 6.40 12.21 13.49
N LEU A 59 5.19 12.00 13.99
CA LEU A 59 4.20 11.13 13.35
C LEU A 59 3.52 11.82 12.15
N ASP A 60 3.54 13.15 12.13
CA ASP A 60 2.85 13.95 11.12
C ASP A 60 3.84 14.64 10.18
N ASN A 61 3.42 14.86 8.94
CA ASN A 61 4.12 15.67 7.93
C ASN A 61 5.61 15.30 7.72
N LEU A 62 5.92 14.01 7.75
CA LEU A 62 7.29 13.49 7.59
C LEU A 62 8.00 14.03 6.33
N HIS A 63 7.25 14.26 5.26
CA HIS A 63 7.77 14.84 4.02
C HIS A 63 8.28 16.28 4.21
N LEU A 64 7.65 17.11 5.05
CA LEU A 64 8.12 18.46 5.38
C LEU A 64 9.39 18.41 6.22
N LEU A 65 9.45 17.52 7.21
CA LEU A 65 10.68 17.30 7.99
C LEU A 65 11.86 16.90 7.09
N PHE A 66 11.61 16.07 6.07
CA PHE A 66 12.63 15.71 5.09
C PHE A 66 13.04 16.89 4.20
N THR A 67 12.13 17.81 3.89
CA THR A 67 12.46 19.07 3.21
C THR A 67 13.38 19.94 4.07
N ASP A 68 13.10 20.08 5.36
CA ASP A 68 13.94 20.86 6.28
C ASP A 68 15.34 20.23 6.43
N LEU A 69 15.40 18.90 6.57
CA LEU A 69 16.66 18.18 6.59
C LEU A 69 17.43 18.31 5.28
N ALA A 70 16.76 18.35 4.13
CA ALA A 70 17.41 18.64 2.85
C ALA A 70 18.01 20.05 2.81
N GLY A 71 17.38 21.03 3.45
CA GLY A 71 17.94 22.37 3.60
C GLY A 71 19.24 22.39 4.43
N ALA A 72 19.33 21.54 5.45
CA ALA A 72 20.50 21.47 6.33
C ALA A 72 21.65 20.58 5.81
N TYR A 73 21.32 19.45 5.16
CA TYR A 73 22.29 18.44 4.76
C TYR A 73 22.51 18.36 3.24
N GLY A 74 21.71 19.07 2.46
CA GLY A 74 21.74 19.05 1.00
C GLY A 74 20.70 18.11 0.37
N PRO A 75 20.63 18.08 -0.97
CA PRO A 75 19.57 17.39 -1.72
C PRO A 75 19.67 15.86 -1.71
N ILE A 76 20.71 15.31 -1.09
CA ILE A 76 20.89 13.90 -0.80
C ILE A 76 21.49 13.75 0.59
N PHE A 77 20.77 13.08 1.46
CA PHE A 77 21.23 12.86 2.83
C PHE A 77 20.79 11.49 3.33
N LYS A 78 21.48 11.00 4.35
CA LYS A 78 21.18 9.74 5.01
C LYS A 78 20.54 9.95 6.36
N LEU A 79 19.73 9.00 6.80
CA LEU A 79 19.33 8.83 8.19
C LEU A 79 19.24 7.34 8.50
N ARG A 80 19.15 7.00 9.79
CA ARG A 80 18.89 5.62 10.20
C ARG A 80 17.50 5.51 10.80
N LEU A 81 16.70 4.58 10.32
CA LEU A 81 15.39 4.23 10.89
C LEU A 81 15.56 2.91 11.64
N GLY A 82 15.76 2.99 12.96
CA GLY A 82 16.27 1.85 13.71
C GLY A 82 17.65 1.44 13.19
N ASN A 83 17.76 0.19 12.73
CA ASN A 83 18.98 -0.33 12.12
C ASN A 83 19.04 -0.18 10.60
N LYS A 84 17.96 0.27 9.95
CA LYS A 84 17.91 0.46 8.49
C LYS A 84 18.56 1.79 8.09
N LEU A 85 19.46 1.74 7.11
CA LEU A 85 20.03 2.94 6.49
C LEU A 85 19.07 3.43 5.40
N THR A 86 18.61 4.67 5.51
CA THR A 86 17.70 5.29 4.56
C THR A 86 18.40 6.47 3.90
N ILE A 87 18.32 6.55 2.58
CA ILE A 87 18.80 7.68 1.80
C ILE A 87 17.58 8.46 1.30
N VAL A 88 17.55 9.76 1.57
CA VAL A 88 16.52 10.66 1.07
C VAL A 88 17.13 11.47 -0.07
N VAL A 89 16.38 11.57 -1.17
CA VAL A 89 16.75 12.32 -2.37
C VAL A 89 15.66 13.35 -2.63
N SER A 90 16.04 14.63 -2.72
CA SER A 90 15.11 15.76 -2.81
C SER A 90 15.45 16.75 -3.92
N SER A 91 16.19 16.31 -4.95
CA SER A 91 16.46 17.10 -6.17
C SER A 91 15.96 16.39 -7.42
N PRO A 92 15.32 17.09 -8.37
CA PRO A 92 14.90 16.51 -9.66
C PRO A 92 16.03 15.81 -10.43
N SER A 93 17.25 16.36 -10.40
CA SER A 93 18.40 15.77 -11.11
C SER A 93 18.84 14.45 -10.50
N LEU A 94 18.77 14.33 -9.17
CA LEU A 94 19.12 13.10 -8.45
C LEU A 94 17.99 12.07 -8.52
N VAL A 95 16.72 12.52 -8.43
CA VAL A 95 15.57 11.64 -8.64
C VAL A 95 15.63 11.00 -10.03
N LYS A 96 15.96 11.76 -11.08
CA LYS A 96 16.18 11.21 -12.43
C LYS A 96 17.25 10.11 -12.45
N GLN A 97 18.36 10.30 -11.73
CA GLN A 97 19.37 9.25 -11.64
C GLN A 97 18.82 7.96 -11.03
N VAL A 98 17.97 8.07 -10.00
CA VAL A 98 17.37 6.92 -9.32
C VAL A 98 16.29 6.24 -10.15
N VAL A 99 15.34 7.00 -10.72
CA VAL A 99 14.13 6.45 -11.34
C VAL A 99 14.22 6.24 -12.85
N ARG A 100 15.31 6.67 -13.49
CA ARG A 100 15.52 6.55 -14.93
C ARG A 100 16.92 6.05 -15.29
N ASP A 101 17.96 6.76 -14.86
CA ASP A 101 19.31 6.48 -15.38
C ASP A 101 19.92 5.20 -14.73
N HIS A 102 19.49 4.88 -13.51
CA HIS A 102 19.86 3.68 -12.76
C HIS A 102 18.63 2.92 -12.22
N ASP A 103 17.50 2.99 -12.93
CA ASP A 103 16.21 2.44 -12.50
C ASP A 103 16.28 0.95 -12.10
N LEU A 104 17.03 0.12 -12.84
CA LEU A 104 17.21 -1.30 -12.53
C LEU A 104 17.89 -1.57 -11.18
N ALA A 105 18.74 -0.65 -10.70
CA ALA A 105 19.42 -0.79 -9.42
C ALA A 105 18.51 -0.41 -8.23
N PHE A 106 17.48 0.41 -8.48
CA PHE A 106 16.56 0.94 -7.48
C PHE A 106 15.11 0.46 -7.65
N SER A 107 14.88 -0.54 -8.51
CA SER A 107 13.54 -1.06 -8.81
C SER A 107 13.05 -2.09 -7.80
N GLU A 108 13.93 -2.57 -6.92
CA GLU A 108 13.58 -3.48 -5.85
C GLU A 108 12.79 -2.79 -4.73
N ARG A 109 11.85 -3.51 -4.13
CA ARG A 109 10.93 -2.98 -3.11
C ARG A 109 11.16 -3.67 -1.77
N GLU A 110 11.05 -2.91 -0.70
CA GLU A 110 10.99 -3.42 0.67
C GLU A 110 9.56 -3.22 1.23
N PRO A 111 8.61 -4.10 0.91
CA PRO A 111 7.24 -3.97 1.36
C PRO A 111 7.12 -4.21 2.86
N THR A 112 6.27 -3.41 3.51
CA THR A 112 5.89 -3.61 4.92
C THR A 112 5.18 -4.95 5.12
N ILE A 113 5.14 -5.44 6.35
CA ILE A 113 4.39 -6.66 6.70
C ILE A 113 2.91 -6.52 6.32
N ALA A 114 2.32 -5.34 6.53
CA ALA A 114 0.96 -5.04 6.09
C ALA A 114 0.79 -5.25 4.58
N ALA A 115 1.69 -4.67 3.77
CA ALA A 115 1.70 -4.83 2.32
C ALA A 115 1.89 -6.30 1.92
N GLN A 116 2.85 -7.01 2.52
CA GLN A 116 3.10 -8.42 2.24
C GLN A 116 1.88 -9.30 2.52
N VAL A 117 1.20 -9.08 3.65
CA VAL A 117 0.00 -9.84 4.00
C VAL A 117 -1.08 -9.60 2.96
N ILE A 118 -1.44 -8.33 2.72
CA ILE A 118 -2.62 -7.97 1.95
C ILE A 118 -2.50 -8.33 0.47
N THR A 119 -1.28 -8.30 -0.07
CA THR A 119 -1.01 -8.63 -1.48
C THR A 119 -0.54 -10.08 -1.67
N PHE A 120 -0.91 -11.00 -0.79
CA PHE A 120 -0.58 -12.43 -0.93
C PHE A 120 0.92 -12.73 -1.08
N GLY A 121 1.76 -12.11 -0.26
CA GLY A 121 3.21 -12.22 -0.36
C GLY A 121 3.74 -11.48 -1.58
N THR A 122 3.40 -10.19 -1.69
CA THR A 122 3.86 -9.27 -2.75
C THR A 122 3.40 -9.62 -4.17
N ASN A 123 2.37 -10.46 -4.33
CA ASN A 123 1.81 -10.81 -5.62
C ASN A 123 0.85 -9.74 -6.20
N ASN A 124 1.32 -8.49 -6.34
CA ASN A 124 0.59 -7.45 -7.07
C ASN A 124 1.54 -6.64 -7.98
N ILE A 125 1.18 -5.43 -8.39
CA ILE A 125 2.05 -4.55 -9.20
C ILE A 125 2.80 -3.54 -8.31
N ALA A 126 2.19 -3.15 -7.19
CA ALA A 126 2.67 -2.07 -6.31
C ALA A 126 3.75 -2.52 -5.30
N PHE A 127 3.87 -3.79 -4.97
CA PHE A 127 4.79 -4.28 -3.94
C PHE A 127 5.64 -5.48 -4.36
N ASP A 128 5.37 -6.06 -5.52
CA ASP A 128 6.21 -7.14 -6.06
C ASP A 128 7.60 -6.64 -6.45
N SER A 129 8.54 -7.56 -6.36
CA SER A 129 9.93 -7.34 -6.73
C SER A 129 10.05 -7.24 -8.25
N TYR A 130 10.87 -6.30 -8.73
CA TYR A 130 11.19 -6.21 -10.15
C TYR A 130 11.90 -7.47 -10.67
N SER A 131 12.70 -8.12 -9.82
CA SER A 131 13.34 -9.39 -10.14
C SER A 131 12.38 -10.57 -10.32
N ASN A 132 11.13 -10.45 -9.85
CA ASN A 132 10.10 -11.47 -10.07
C ASN A 132 9.75 -11.54 -11.57
N PRO A 133 9.93 -12.69 -12.25
CA PRO A 133 9.65 -12.82 -13.69
C PRO A 133 8.21 -12.43 -14.06
N SER A 134 7.25 -12.64 -13.16
CA SER A 134 5.84 -12.35 -13.41
C SER A 134 5.47 -10.87 -13.32
N TRP A 135 6.26 -10.03 -12.65
CA TRP A 135 5.92 -8.62 -12.42
C TRP A 135 5.81 -7.84 -13.73
N LYS A 136 6.74 -8.06 -14.67
CA LYS A 136 6.71 -7.41 -15.99
C LYS A 136 5.44 -7.75 -16.77
N ASN A 137 4.97 -9.00 -16.67
CA ASN A 137 3.74 -9.42 -17.34
C ASN A 137 2.52 -8.71 -16.74
N LYS A 138 2.38 -8.73 -15.40
CA LYS A 138 1.31 -7.97 -14.72
C LYS A 138 1.32 -6.48 -15.08
N ARG A 139 2.51 -5.86 -15.05
CA ARG A 139 2.69 -4.44 -15.39
C ARG A 139 2.33 -4.15 -16.84
N LYS A 140 2.69 -5.05 -17.76
CA LYS A 140 2.32 -4.96 -19.17
C LYS A 140 0.80 -4.99 -19.32
N ILE A 141 0.13 -6.01 -18.79
CA ILE A 141 -1.33 -6.18 -18.88
C ILE A 141 -2.07 -4.95 -18.33
N LEU A 142 -1.64 -4.43 -17.18
CA LEU A 142 -2.20 -3.19 -16.64
C LEU A 142 -2.01 -1.99 -17.59
N ALA A 143 -0.80 -1.81 -18.14
CA ALA A 143 -0.46 -0.63 -18.93
C ALA A 143 -1.04 -0.66 -20.35
N THR A 144 -0.86 -1.79 -21.03
CA THR A 144 -1.13 -1.93 -22.47
C THR A 144 -2.56 -2.33 -22.72
N ASP A 145 -3.19 -3.02 -21.77
CA ASP A 145 -4.50 -3.59 -22.02
C ASP A 145 -5.53 -2.88 -21.14
N MET A 146 -5.47 -3.01 -19.81
CA MET A 146 -6.47 -2.42 -18.90
C MET A 146 -6.56 -0.89 -19.01
N LEU A 147 -5.42 -0.20 -18.94
CA LEU A 147 -5.34 1.27 -19.00
C LEU A 147 -5.12 1.80 -20.43
N SER A 148 -5.40 1.00 -21.45
CA SER A 148 -5.37 1.45 -22.84
C SER A 148 -6.46 2.49 -23.11
N ASN A 149 -6.24 3.36 -24.10
CA ASN A 149 -7.26 4.33 -24.51
C ASN A 149 -8.57 3.64 -24.93
N ALA A 150 -8.47 2.47 -25.59
CA ALA A 150 -9.65 1.70 -25.99
C ALA A 150 -10.46 1.23 -24.78
N ASN A 151 -9.82 0.60 -23.78
CA ASN A 151 -10.51 0.09 -22.60
C ASN A 151 -10.98 1.20 -21.67
N LEU A 152 -10.22 2.30 -21.54
CA LEU A 152 -10.67 3.49 -20.83
C LEU A 152 -11.89 4.12 -21.50
N ASN A 153 -11.98 4.10 -22.83
CA ASN A 153 -13.16 4.57 -23.57
C ASN A 153 -14.35 3.63 -23.42
N ALA A 154 -14.14 2.31 -23.44
CA ALA A 154 -15.20 1.32 -23.16
C ALA A 154 -15.82 1.53 -21.76
N CYS A 155 -14.99 1.90 -20.78
CA CYS A 155 -15.41 2.25 -19.42
C CYS A 155 -16.02 3.66 -19.28
N TYR A 156 -16.11 4.47 -20.34
CA TYR A 156 -16.59 5.85 -20.26
C TYR A 156 -18.01 5.95 -19.69
N GLY A 157 -18.91 5.06 -20.14
CA GLY A 157 -20.30 5.03 -19.68
C GLY A 157 -20.45 4.73 -18.18
N LEU A 158 -19.47 4.03 -17.57
CA LEU A 158 -19.44 3.75 -16.13
C LEU A 158 -18.99 4.97 -15.33
N ARG A 159 -17.91 5.64 -15.78
CA ARG A 159 -17.44 6.88 -15.13
C ARG A 159 -18.46 8.01 -15.25
N ARG A 160 -19.06 8.19 -16.43
CA ARG A 160 -20.08 9.21 -16.68
C ARG A 160 -21.29 9.01 -15.77
N GLU A 161 -21.72 7.77 -15.56
CA GLU A 161 -22.84 7.47 -14.66
C GLU A 161 -22.57 7.95 -13.22
N GLN A 162 -21.39 7.67 -12.67
CA GLN A 162 -21.03 8.09 -11.31
C GLN A 162 -20.88 9.61 -11.18
N MET A 163 -20.34 10.26 -12.22
CA MET A 163 -20.30 11.72 -12.29
C MET A 163 -21.71 12.33 -12.29
N MET A 164 -22.62 11.80 -13.12
CA MET A 164 -23.99 12.30 -13.18
C MET A 164 -24.77 12.06 -11.88
N LYS A 165 -24.50 10.96 -11.14
CA LYS A 165 -25.05 10.74 -9.80
C LYS A 165 -24.58 11.81 -8.82
N THR A 166 -23.29 12.13 -8.83
CA THR A 166 -22.71 13.18 -7.99
C THR A 166 -23.32 14.54 -8.31
N ILE A 167 -23.41 14.91 -9.59
CA ILE A 167 -24.00 16.18 -10.03
C ILE A 167 -25.46 16.29 -9.59
N ARG A 168 -26.23 15.20 -9.70
CA ARG A 168 -27.62 15.16 -9.27
C ARG A 168 -27.74 15.35 -7.76
N ASP A 169 -26.94 14.65 -6.97
CA ASP A 169 -26.95 14.78 -5.51
C ASP A 169 -26.63 16.21 -5.05
N VAL A 170 -25.66 16.86 -5.69
CA VAL A 170 -25.34 18.27 -5.44
C VAL A 170 -26.51 19.19 -5.82
N TYR A 171 -27.16 18.94 -6.96
CA TYR A 171 -28.30 19.75 -7.40
C TYR A 171 -29.53 19.61 -6.49
N GLU A 172 -29.82 18.37 -6.06
CA GLU A 172 -30.94 18.07 -5.16
C GLU A 172 -30.73 18.62 -3.73
N ASN A 173 -29.48 18.85 -3.34
CA ASN A 173 -29.09 19.38 -2.04
C ASN A 173 -28.39 20.75 -2.17
N ALA A 174 -28.76 21.57 -3.17
CA ALA A 174 -28.07 22.81 -3.51
C ALA A 174 -28.06 23.87 -2.39
N ASP A 175 -28.94 23.73 -1.39
CA ASP A 175 -29.03 24.56 -0.19
C ASP A 175 -28.05 24.16 0.93
N LYS A 176 -27.36 23.02 0.79
CA LYS A 176 -26.42 22.50 1.80
C LYS A 176 -24.97 22.85 1.48
N ALA A 177 -24.17 23.00 2.52
CA ALA A 177 -22.72 23.07 2.37
C ALA A 177 -22.16 21.67 2.06
N PHE A 178 -21.19 21.61 1.17
CA PHE A 178 -20.51 20.37 0.80
C PHE A 178 -19.01 20.47 1.10
N ASP A 179 -18.43 19.36 1.55
CA ASP A 179 -16.98 19.17 1.48
C ASP A 179 -16.61 18.73 0.06
N ILE A 180 -15.95 19.62 -0.69
CA ILE A 180 -15.54 19.34 -2.08
C ILE A 180 -14.50 18.23 -2.13
N GLY A 181 -13.65 18.12 -1.12
CA GLY A 181 -12.63 17.06 -1.02
C GLY A 181 -13.27 15.69 -0.86
N GLU A 182 -14.23 15.58 0.06
CA GLU A 182 -15.01 14.35 0.25
C GLU A 182 -15.80 13.99 -1.02
N LEU A 183 -16.49 14.98 -1.61
CA LEU A 183 -17.25 14.78 -2.84
C LEU A 183 -16.37 14.27 -3.98
N ALA A 184 -15.25 14.94 -4.24
CA ALA A 184 -14.31 14.56 -5.30
C ALA A 184 -13.72 13.16 -5.06
N PHE A 185 -13.37 12.85 -3.81
CA PHE A 185 -12.87 11.52 -3.43
C PHE A 185 -13.93 10.43 -3.67
N LEU A 186 -15.17 10.64 -3.21
CA LEU A 186 -16.27 9.70 -3.38
C LEU A 186 -16.61 9.48 -4.85
N THR A 187 -16.65 10.55 -5.67
CA THR A 187 -16.86 10.41 -7.11
C THR A 187 -15.73 9.62 -7.78
N ALA A 188 -14.47 9.91 -7.44
CA ALA A 188 -13.32 9.23 -8.01
C ALA A 188 -13.29 7.74 -7.64
N ILE A 189 -13.51 7.39 -6.36
CA ILE A 189 -13.51 6.00 -5.92
C ILE A 189 -14.70 5.23 -6.50
N ASN A 190 -15.89 5.84 -6.58
CA ASN A 190 -17.05 5.23 -7.23
C ASN A 190 -16.81 4.96 -8.71
N ALA A 191 -16.19 5.90 -9.41
CA ALA A 191 -15.83 5.75 -10.81
C ALA A 191 -14.82 4.60 -10.99
N THR A 192 -13.78 4.53 -10.15
CA THR A 192 -12.78 3.45 -10.18
C THR A 192 -13.40 2.08 -9.91
N ILE A 193 -14.17 1.93 -8.83
CA ILE A 193 -14.87 0.68 -8.50
C ILE A 193 -15.81 0.27 -9.64
N SER A 194 -16.50 1.24 -10.23
CA SER A 194 -17.39 0.97 -11.37
C SER A 194 -16.62 0.43 -12.57
N MET A 195 -15.43 0.97 -12.86
CA MET A 195 -14.55 0.44 -13.92
C MET A 195 -13.94 -0.93 -13.59
N MET A 196 -13.81 -1.29 -12.32
CA MET A 196 -13.27 -2.59 -11.93
C MET A 196 -14.29 -3.71 -12.15
N TRP A 197 -15.53 -3.53 -11.67
CA TRP A 197 -16.56 -4.59 -11.74
C TRP A 197 -18.02 -4.09 -11.72
N GLY A 198 -18.24 -2.80 -12.01
CA GLY A 198 -19.55 -2.17 -11.88
C GLY A 198 -20.54 -2.42 -13.03
N SER A 199 -20.14 -3.11 -14.10
CA SER A 199 -21.02 -3.27 -15.28
C SER A 199 -22.28 -4.10 -14.99
N LYS A 200 -22.14 -5.11 -14.13
CA LYS A 200 -23.18 -6.12 -13.82
C LYS A 200 -23.62 -6.13 -12.36
N LEU A 201 -22.92 -5.42 -11.46
CA LEU A 201 -23.33 -5.26 -10.07
C LEU A 201 -24.34 -4.12 -9.93
N ARG A 202 -25.63 -4.43 -10.12
CA ARG A 202 -26.75 -3.48 -10.02
C ARG A 202 -27.62 -3.74 -8.79
N GLY A 203 -28.46 -2.77 -8.46
CA GLY A 203 -29.41 -2.89 -7.35
C GLY A 203 -28.73 -2.92 -5.98
N GLN A 204 -29.46 -3.47 -5.00
CA GLN A 204 -29.05 -3.47 -3.60
C GLN A 204 -27.82 -4.34 -3.33
N GLU A 205 -27.68 -5.47 -4.04
CA GLU A 205 -26.52 -6.36 -3.95
C GLU A 205 -25.24 -5.65 -4.41
N GLY A 206 -25.29 -4.98 -5.57
CA GLY A 206 -24.16 -4.20 -6.07
C GLY A 206 -23.77 -3.04 -5.14
N ALA A 207 -24.76 -2.32 -4.58
CA ALA A 207 -24.50 -1.26 -3.60
C ALA A 207 -23.83 -1.80 -2.32
N THR A 208 -24.24 -2.97 -1.85
CA THR A 208 -23.69 -3.62 -0.65
C THR A 208 -22.24 -4.02 -0.87
N ILE A 209 -21.93 -4.64 -2.03
CA ILE A 209 -20.55 -5.03 -2.39
C ILE A 209 -19.65 -3.80 -2.51
N GLN A 210 -20.12 -2.73 -3.16
CA GLN A 210 -19.34 -1.49 -3.30
C GLN A 210 -19.09 -0.81 -1.94
N GLY A 211 -20.07 -0.82 -1.04
CA GLY A 211 -19.91 -0.32 0.33
C GLY A 211 -18.84 -1.13 1.08
N HIS A 212 -19.01 -2.45 1.12
CA HIS A 212 -18.07 -3.34 1.81
C HIS A 212 -16.64 -3.23 1.26
N PHE A 213 -16.47 -3.06 -0.05
CA PHE A 213 -15.16 -2.84 -0.66
C PHE A 213 -14.52 -1.52 -0.19
N LYS A 214 -15.29 -0.44 -0.09
CA LYS A 214 -14.76 0.86 0.39
C LYS A 214 -14.36 0.77 1.86
N ASP A 215 -15.16 0.11 2.68
CA ASP A 215 -14.86 -0.07 4.10
C ASP A 215 -13.55 -0.84 4.28
N LEU A 216 -13.41 -1.99 3.59
CA LEU A 216 -12.18 -2.77 3.59
C LEU A 216 -11.00 -1.95 3.05
N SER A 217 -11.17 -1.22 1.95
CA SER A 217 -10.12 -0.37 1.36
C SER A 217 -9.64 0.71 2.33
N SER A 218 -10.57 1.32 3.08
CA SER A 218 -10.26 2.31 4.10
C SER A 218 -9.41 1.70 5.23
N GLU A 219 -9.83 0.54 5.74
CA GLU A 219 -9.08 -0.20 6.78
C GLU A 219 -7.68 -0.62 6.29
N ILE A 220 -7.57 -1.08 5.04
CA ILE A 220 -6.28 -1.41 4.40
C ILE A 220 -5.36 -0.19 4.41
N MET A 221 -5.85 0.98 3.98
CA MET A 221 -5.05 2.21 3.92
C MET A 221 -4.60 2.67 5.31
N VAL A 222 -5.45 2.55 6.33
CA VAL A 222 -5.09 2.85 7.72
C VAL A 222 -3.94 1.94 8.19
N LEU A 223 -4.03 0.63 7.95
CA LEU A 223 -2.97 -0.30 8.38
C LEU A 223 -1.69 -0.17 7.55
N LEU A 224 -1.77 0.12 6.25
CA LEU A 224 -0.60 0.37 5.40
C LEU A 224 0.16 1.64 5.81
N GLY A 225 -0.56 2.70 6.21
CA GLY A 225 0.01 3.97 6.62
C GLY A 225 0.54 3.98 8.06
N LYS A 226 0.16 3.01 8.90
CA LYS A 226 0.53 2.97 10.31
C LYS A 226 2.00 2.58 10.49
N PRO A 227 2.83 3.36 11.20
CA PRO A 227 4.19 2.96 11.54
C PRO A 227 4.19 1.65 12.32
N ASN A 228 5.07 0.73 11.94
CA ASN A 228 5.12 -0.62 12.52
C ASN A 228 6.52 -0.97 13.04
N PHE A 229 6.62 -1.34 14.31
CA PHE A 229 7.87 -1.78 14.93
C PHE A 229 8.44 -3.03 14.27
N SER A 230 7.57 -3.95 13.82
CA SER A 230 8.01 -5.18 13.15
C SER A 230 8.72 -4.90 11.82
N ASP A 231 8.37 -3.81 11.13
CA ASP A 231 9.00 -3.39 9.88
C ASP A 231 10.36 -2.69 10.09
N ILE A 232 10.58 -2.14 11.28
CA ILE A 232 11.80 -1.42 11.66
C ILE A 232 12.81 -2.37 12.34
N PHE A 233 12.30 -3.28 13.18
CA PHE A 233 13.08 -4.19 14.00
C PHE A 233 12.69 -5.66 13.71
N PRO A 234 13.26 -6.28 12.66
CA PRO A 234 12.88 -7.64 12.25
C PRO A 234 13.04 -8.70 13.35
N SER A 235 13.97 -8.51 14.29
CA SER A 235 14.23 -9.43 15.40
C SER A 235 13.04 -9.59 16.37
N ILE A 236 12.14 -8.61 16.42
CA ILE A 236 10.93 -8.64 17.26
C ILE A 236 9.65 -8.77 16.43
N ALA A 237 9.77 -8.96 15.12
CA ALA A 237 8.61 -8.96 14.22
C ALA A 237 7.57 -10.03 14.58
N TRP A 238 8.03 -11.18 15.06
CA TRP A 238 7.19 -12.33 15.45
C TRP A 238 6.20 -12.03 16.59
N PHE A 239 6.44 -10.99 17.39
CA PHE A 239 5.52 -10.60 18.45
C PHE A 239 4.28 -9.85 17.95
N ASP A 240 4.34 -9.25 16.75
CA ASP A 240 3.27 -8.40 16.20
C ASP A 240 2.72 -7.41 17.25
N LEU A 241 3.62 -6.63 17.87
CA LEU A 241 3.32 -5.81 19.05
C LEU A 241 2.16 -4.83 18.84
N GLN A 242 1.96 -4.39 17.59
CA GLN A 242 0.90 -3.46 17.21
C GLN A 242 -0.33 -4.13 16.59
N GLY A 243 -0.32 -5.46 16.44
CA GLY A 243 -1.42 -6.24 15.85
C GLY A 243 -1.60 -6.07 14.33
N ILE A 244 -0.70 -5.36 13.66
CA ILE A 244 -0.85 -4.98 12.25
C ILE A 244 -0.91 -6.20 11.34
N GLU A 245 -0.05 -7.20 11.57
CA GLU A 245 -0.06 -8.42 10.76
C GLU A 245 -1.38 -9.19 10.95
N ARG A 246 -1.81 -9.32 12.20
CA ARG A 246 -3.04 -10.03 12.57
C ARG A 246 -4.28 -9.36 12.02
N ASP A 247 -4.39 -8.05 12.12
CA ASP A 247 -5.55 -7.31 11.63
C ASP A 247 -5.57 -7.30 10.11
N MET A 248 -4.42 -7.13 9.45
CA MET A 248 -4.33 -7.24 8.00
C MET A 248 -4.69 -8.65 7.49
N LYS A 249 -4.38 -9.72 8.25
CA LYS A 249 -4.82 -11.08 7.93
C LYS A 249 -6.33 -11.26 8.02
N LYS A 250 -7.02 -10.56 8.92
CA LYS A 250 -8.50 -10.57 8.98
C LYS A 250 -9.08 -9.88 7.77
N ILE A 251 -8.63 -8.65 7.50
CA ILE A 251 -9.08 -7.85 6.35
C ILE A 251 -8.84 -8.56 5.04
N ARG A 252 -7.67 -9.19 4.86
CA ARG A 252 -7.38 -10.00 3.67
C ARG A 252 -8.38 -11.13 3.44
N ARG A 253 -8.85 -11.80 4.50
CA ARG A 253 -9.85 -12.87 4.37
C ARG A 253 -11.16 -12.30 3.84
N SER A 254 -11.67 -11.25 4.48
CA SER A 254 -12.90 -10.56 4.06
C SER A 254 -12.79 -9.99 2.64
N PHE A 255 -11.63 -9.45 2.28
CA PHE A 255 -11.38 -8.96 0.92
C PHE A 255 -11.34 -10.09 -0.10
N ASN A 256 -10.70 -11.21 0.21
CA ASN A 256 -10.70 -12.37 -0.68
C ASN A 256 -12.10 -12.95 -0.87
N GLU A 257 -12.91 -13.04 0.20
CA GLU A 257 -14.32 -13.45 0.13
C GLU A 257 -15.14 -12.51 -0.76
N LEU A 258 -14.92 -11.19 -0.66
CA LEU A 258 -15.55 -10.20 -1.54
C LEU A 258 -15.16 -10.44 -3.00
N LEU A 259 -13.87 -10.61 -3.30
CA LEU A 259 -13.40 -10.89 -4.66
C LEU A 259 -13.99 -12.18 -5.21
N ASP A 260 -14.01 -13.26 -4.42
CA ASP A 260 -14.60 -14.54 -4.80
C ASP A 260 -16.08 -14.38 -5.14
N CYS A 261 -16.84 -13.68 -4.31
CA CYS A 261 -18.25 -13.36 -4.57
C CYS A 261 -18.44 -12.60 -5.89
N VAL A 262 -17.64 -11.56 -6.14
CA VAL A 262 -17.73 -10.76 -7.37
C VAL A 262 -17.36 -11.56 -8.61
N ILE A 263 -16.33 -12.41 -8.52
CA ILE A 263 -15.91 -13.29 -9.61
C ILE A 263 -16.99 -14.34 -9.92
N GLU A 264 -17.55 -14.97 -8.89
CA GLU A 264 -18.63 -15.96 -9.05
C GLU A 264 -19.88 -15.36 -9.68
N LEU A 265 -20.33 -14.19 -9.21
CA LEU A 265 -21.44 -13.45 -9.80
C LEU A 265 -21.18 -13.17 -11.28
N ARG A 266 -19.93 -12.83 -11.63
CA ARG A 266 -19.55 -12.58 -13.01
C ARG A 266 -19.60 -13.85 -13.87
N MET A 267 -19.03 -14.94 -13.38
CA MET A 267 -19.00 -16.20 -14.13
C MET A 267 -20.41 -16.76 -14.37
N LYS A 268 -21.33 -16.62 -13.40
CA LYS A 268 -22.75 -17.02 -13.57
C LYS A 268 -23.45 -16.21 -14.66
N ALA A 269 -23.28 -14.89 -14.64
CA ALA A 269 -23.86 -13.99 -15.64
C ALA A 269 -23.31 -14.21 -17.07
N ALA A 270 -22.12 -14.81 -17.21
CA ALA A 270 -21.56 -15.17 -18.52
C ALA A 270 -22.13 -16.50 -19.09
N GLY A 271 -22.57 -17.42 -18.21
CA GLY A 271 -23.19 -18.69 -18.60
C GLY A 271 -24.66 -18.53 -19.02
N GLU A 272 -25.34 -17.53 -18.49
CA GLU A 272 -26.68 -17.11 -18.88
C GLU A 272 -26.58 -16.19 -20.11
N LYS A 273 -26.42 -16.75 -21.31
CA LYS A 273 -26.54 -15.96 -22.55
C LYS A 273 -27.94 -15.36 -22.63
N GLU A 274 -28.07 -14.08 -22.31
CA GLU A 274 -29.22 -13.28 -22.69
C GLU A 274 -29.29 -13.24 -24.23
N GLU A 275 -30.21 -14.02 -24.80
CA GLU A 275 -30.85 -13.69 -26.08
C GLU A 275 -31.63 -12.39 -25.90
N VAL A 276 -30.93 -11.26 -25.83
CA VAL A 276 -31.57 -9.94 -25.90
C VAL A 276 -30.82 -9.10 -26.92
N ASP A 277 -31.51 -8.99 -28.06
CA ASP A 277 -31.57 -7.92 -29.04
C ASP A 277 -30.40 -6.92 -29.10
N GLY A 278 -29.92 -6.71 -30.33
CA GLY A 278 -28.83 -5.80 -30.63
C GLY A 278 -29.05 -4.41 -30.02
N MET A 279 -27.93 -3.78 -29.63
CA MET A 279 -27.82 -2.37 -29.23
C MET A 279 -27.87 -2.05 -27.73
N SER A 280 -27.58 -2.98 -26.82
CA SER A 280 -26.99 -2.57 -25.53
C SER A 280 -25.47 -2.64 -25.64
N GLU A 281 -24.79 -1.48 -25.60
CA GLU A 281 -23.35 -1.44 -25.40
C GLU A 281 -23.05 -2.21 -24.11
N GLN A 282 -22.53 -3.43 -24.25
CA GLN A 282 -22.06 -4.24 -23.14
C GLN A 282 -20.96 -3.42 -22.48
N LYS A 283 -21.27 -2.72 -21.38
CA LYS A 283 -20.29 -1.90 -20.66
C LYS A 283 -19.20 -2.85 -20.15
N THR A 284 -18.07 -2.94 -20.85
CA THR A 284 -16.96 -3.79 -20.45
C THR A 284 -16.23 -3.15 -19.28
N ASP A 285 -16.05 -3.89 -18.19
CA ASP A 285 -15.23 -3.50 -17.06
C ASP A 285 -13.94 -4.33 -17.00
N PHE A 286 -13.01 -3.94 -16.13
CA PHE A 286 -11.70 -4.57 -16.06
C PHE A 286 -11.74 -6.02 -15.60
N LEU A 287 -12.68 -6.40 -14.73
CA LEU A 287 -12.86 -7.79 -14.35
C LEU A 287 -13.25 -8.64 -15.55
N GLN A 288 -14.17 -8.17 -16.41
CA GLN A 288 -14.52 -8.89 -17.64
C GLN A 288 -13.27 -9.14 -18.48
N PHE A 289 -12.51 -8.07 -18.73
CA PHE A 289 -11.30 -8.12 -19.52
C PHE A 289 -10.27 -9.14 -18.97
N MET A 290 -10.06 -9.16 -17.66
CA MET A 290 -9.14 -10.12 -17.03
C MET A 290 -9.63 -11.57 -17.11
N LEU A 291 -10.94 -11.81 -17.03
CA LEU A 291 -11.52 -13.14 -17.19
C LEU A 291 -11.45 -13.62 -18.64
N ASP A 292 -11.65 -12.73 -19.61
CA ASP A 292 -11.48 -13.06 -21.03
C ASP A 292 -10.02 -13.46 -21.31
N LEU A 293 -9.06 -12.69 -20.81
CA LEU A 293 -7.63 -13.04 -20.90
C LEU A 293 -7.26 -14.37 -20.21
N HIS A 294 -7.93 -14.70 -19.10
CA HIS A 294 -7.75 -15.96 -18.39
C HIS A 294 -8.22 -17.14 -19.24
N ASN A 295 -9.40 -17.01 -19.84
CA ASN A 295 -10.04 -18.07 -20.61
C ASN A 295 -9.41 -18.26 -22.01
N GLU A 296 -8.94 -17.19 -22.66
CA GLU A 296 -8.33 -17.26 -24.01
C GLU A 296 -6.95 -17.93 -24.02
N ASN A 297 -6.26 -18.03 -22.87
CA ASN A 297 -4.85 -18.41 -22.80
C ASN A 297 -4.59 -19.66 -21.94
N GLU A 298 -5.50 -20.63 -21.82
CA GLU A 298 -5.26 -21.84 -21.00
C GLU A 298 -3.94 -22.59 -21.34
N ASP A 299 -3.40 -22.42 -22.56
CA ASP A 299 -2.12 -23.02 -23.01
C ASP A 299 -0.97 -22.00 -23.30
N GLY A 300 -1.13 -20.72 -22.96
CA GLY A 300 -0.17 -19.64 -23.31
C GLY A 300 0.71 -19.14 -22.15
N ALA A 301 1.96 -18.76 -22.44
CA ALA A 301 2.88 -18.13 -21.48
C ALA A 301 2.40 -16.78 -20.89
N ALA A 302 1.30 -16.22 -21.41
CA ALA A 302 0.67 -14.96 -20.98
C ALA A 302 -0.60 -15.15 -20.13
N SER A 303 -1.03 -16.39 -19.84
CA SER A 303 -2.24 -16.66 -19.05
C SER A 303 -2.19 -16.02 -17.67
N LEU A 304 -3.21 -15.24 -17.34
CA LEU A 304 -3.33 -14.65 -16.02
C LEU A 304 -4.01 -15.66 -15.09
N ARG A 305 -3.26 -16.29 -14.17
CA ARG A 305 -3.85 -17.20 -13.17
C ARG A 305 -4.84 -16.45 -12.26
N MET A 306 -5.84 -17.13 -11.72
CA MET A 306 -6.83 -16.51 -10.82
C MET A 306 -6.19 -15.72 -9.65
N ASN A 307 -5.12 -16.25 -9.04
CA ASN A 307 -4.40 -15.53 -7.98
C ASN A 307 -3.71 -14.24 -8.47
N GLN A 308 -3.36 -14.16 -9.76
CA GLN A 308 -2.86 -12.94 -10.38
C GLN A 308 -4.00 -11.94 -10.65
N ILE A 309 -5.21 -12.41 -11.03
CA ILE A 309 -6.39 -11.54 -11.18
C ILE A 309 -6.68 -10.85 -9.85
N LYS A 310 -6.81 -11.66 -8.79
CA LYS A 310 -7.04 -11.16 -7.42
C LYS A 310 -5.92 -10.23 -6.95
N GLY A 311 -4.68 -10.53 -7.31
CA GLY A 311 -3.53 -9.69 -7.00
C GLY A 311 -3.52 -8.36 -7.76
N ILE A 312 -4.05 -8.28 -8.98
CA ILE A 312 -4.17 -7.02 -9.75
C ILE A 312 -5.36 -6.18 -9.28
N LEU A 313 -6.44 -6.82 -8.86
CA LEU A 313 -7.61 -6.17 -8.26
C LEU A 313 -7.34 -5.60 -6.85
N MET A 314 -6.14 -5.88 -6.30
CA MET A 314 -5.69 -5.42 -4.99
C MET A 314 -4.53 -4.42 -5.06
#